data_AF-A0A9X2CPG3-F1
#
_entry.id   AF-A0A9X2CPG3-F1
#
_cell.length_a   1.000
_cell.length_b   1.000
_cell.length_c   1.000
_cell.angle_alpha   90.00
_cell.angle_beta   90.00
_cell.angle_gamma   90.00
#
_symmetry.space_group_name_H-M   'P 1'
#
loop_
_entity.id
_entity.type
_entity.pdbx_description
1 polymer ?
#
loop_
_entity_poly.entity_id
_entity_poly.type
_entity_poly.pdbx_seq_one_letter_code
_entity_poly.pdbx_strand_id
1 'polypeptide(L)'
;MKQLISTLFLALSLTASAQTNKNTMKQKPYTILVLMNATSSWLSLTRSERSKFVEKELTPIFIRVSETVNVRLFDSEYFHSSVSDFMLISTTNLDDYKLLIELLRDTKVYGVPYFEVKDIIVGQENLFEDFNEKLKK
;
A
#
# COMPACT_ATOMS: atom_id res chain seq x y z
N MET A 1 14.93 -25.13 66.19
CA MET A 1 14.08 -26.14 65.53
C MET A 1 13.50 -25.55 64.27
N LYS A 2 13.70 -26.23 63.12
CA LYS A 2 13.16 -25.99 61.76
C LYS A 2 13.60 -24.67 61.08
N GLN A 3 14.72 -24.57 60.38
CA GLN A 3 15.11 -25.16 59.07
C GLN A 3 14.06 -24.99 57.95
N LEU A 4 14.33 -24.15 56.94
CA LEU A 4 14.79 -24.53 55.57
C LEU A 4 14.93 -23.27 54.67
N ILE A 5 16.15 -22.90 54.24
CA ILE A 5 16.70 -22.98 52.85
C ILE A 5 16.03 -21.99 51.86
N SER A 6 16.63 -20.82 51.59
CA SER A 6 17.65 -20.48 50.56
C SER A 6 17.12 -20.33 49.12
N THR A 7 17.24 -19.11 48.57
CA THR A 7 17.65 -18.70 47.18
C THR A 7 17.05 -17.32 46.90
N LEU A 8 17.80 -16.20 46.97
CA LEU A 8 18.77 -15.69 45.99
C LEU A 8 18.20 -15.71 44.55
N PHE A 9 17.75 -14.55 44.03
CA PHE A 9 18.27 -14.02 42.78
C PHE A 9 17.98 -12.52 42.66
N LEU A 10 19.08 -11.79 42.79
CA LEU A 10 19.29 -10.42 42.36
C LEU A 10 19.03 -10.33 40.85
N ALA A 11 18.03 -9.58 40.42
CA ALA A 11 17.94 -9.12 39.04
C ALA A 11 17.58 -7.64 39.07
N LEU A 12 18.63 -6.83 39.15
CA LEU A 12 18.62 -5.41 38.80
C LEU A 12 17.68 -5.19 37.62
N SER A 13 16.67 -4.35 37.83
CA SER A 13 15.94 -3.67 36.77
C SER A 13 16.91 -2.75 36.03
N LEU A 14 17.76 -3.33 35.17
CA LEU A 14 18.29 -2.63 34.03
C LEU A 14 17.08 -2.41 33.12
N THR A 15 16.41 -1.29 33.32
CA THR A 15 15.77 -0.60 32.20
C THR A 15 16.91 -0.30 31.24
N ALA A 16 17.20 -1.26 30.37
CA ALA A 16 17.88 -1.00 29.13
C ALA A 16 16.94 -0.05 28.39
N SER A 17 17.11 1.25 28.64
CA SER A 17 16.98 2.24 27.58
C SER A 17 17.97 1.79 26.52
N ALA A 18 17.56 0.80 25.73
CA ALA A 18 18.01 0.63 24.39
C ALA A 18 17.56 1.92 23.72
N GLN A 19 18.39 2.94 23.84
CA GLN A 19 18.52 3.97 22.85
C GLN A 19 18.93 3.23 21.59
N THR A 20 17.97 2.54 20.96
CA THR A 20 18.06 2.15 19.57
C THR A 20 18.13 3.48 18.88
N ASN A 21 19.38 3.89 18.64
CA ASN A 21 19.78 4.87 17.66
C ASN A 21 18.76 4.72 16.53
N LYS A 22 17.78 5.63 16.46
CA LYS A 22 16.91 5.73 15.30
C LYS A 22 17.85 6.24 14.24
N ASN A 23 18.59 5.30 13.63
CA ASN A 23 19.14 5.48 12.33
C ASN A 23 17.89 5.61 11.48
N THR A 24 17.37 6.84 11.38
CA THR A 24 16.20 7.17 10.58
C THR A 24 16.65 7.03 9.14
N MET A 25 16.82 5.78 8.69
CA MET A 25 16.80 5.49 7.28
C MET A 25 15.48 6.04 6.79
N LYS A 26 15.57 7.03 5.91
CA LYS A 26 14.41 7.65 5.28
C LYS A 26 13.54 6.51 4.74
N GLN A 27 12.34 6.36 5.28
CA GLN A 27 11.44 5.29 4.86
C GLN A 27 11.22 5.41 3.36
N LYS A 28 11.67 4.40 2.60
CA LYS A 28 11.44 4.35 1.16
C LYS A 28 9.94 4.17 0.91
N PRO A 29 9.35 4.87 -0.06
CA PRO A 29 7.94 4.69 -0.36
C PRO A 29 7.68 3.25 -0.81
N TYR A 30 6.49 2.76 -0.52
CA TYR A 30 5.94 1.57 -1.15
C TYR A 30 5.57 1.88 -2.59
N THR A 31 5.89 0.96 -3.48
CA THR A 31 5.38 0.90 -4.85
C THR A 31 4.38 -0.25 -4.91
N ILE A 32 3.16 0.06 -5.31
CA ILE A 32 2.04 -0.87 -5.35
C ILE A 32 1.50 -0.89 -6.78
N LEU A 33 1.58 -2.05 -7.42
CA LEU A 33 1.03 -2.31 -8.73
C LEU A 33 -0.31 -3.03 -8.57
N VAL A 34 -1.40 -2.43 -9.03
CA VAL A 34 -2.73 -3.04 -9.03
C VAL A 34 -3.08 -3.41 -10.46
N LEU A 35 -3.19 -4.70 -10.75
CA LEU A 35 -3.56 -5.22 -12.07
C LEU A 35 -5.08 -5.35 -12.15
N MET A 36 -5.67 -4.90 -13.25
CA MET A 36 -7.13 -4.81 -13.38
C MET A 36 -7.63 -5.19 -14.77
N ASN A 37 -8.86 -5.69 -14.82
CA ASN A 37 -9.61 -5.85 -16.07
C ASN A 37 -10.88 -5.00 -16.06
N ALA A 38 -11.07 -4.18 -17.08
CA ALA A 38 -12.33 -3.55 -17.39
C ALA A 38 -13.40 -4.61 -17.64
N THR A 39 -14.55 -4.49 -16.96
CA THR A 39 -15.67 -5.42 -17.14
C THR A 39 -16.60 -4.95 -18.26
N SER A 40 -17.55 -5.80 -18.64
CA SER A 40 -18.63 -5.42 -19.56
C SER A 40 -19.43 -4.22 -19.06
N SER A 41 -19.59 -4.03 -17.74
CA SER A 41 -20.29 -2.87 -17.18
C SER A 41 -19.57 -1.56 -17.52
N TRP A 42 -18.24 -1.52 -17.41
CA TRP A 42 -17.44 -0.35 -17.82
C TRP A 42 -17.46 -0.12 -19.33
N LEU A 43 -17.29 -1.20 -20.09
CA LEU A 43 -17.19 -1.13 -21.56
C LEU A 43 -18.52 -0.77 -22.21
N SER A 44 -19.65 -1.04 -21.54
CA SER A 44 -20.98 -0.64 -22.01
C SER A 44 -21.22 0.87 -21.95
N LEU A 45 -20.44 1.61 -21.15
CA LEU A 45 -20.56 3.05 -21.03
C LEU A 45 -20.08 3.76 -22.30
N THR A 46 -20.68 4.91 -22.59
CA THR A 46 -20.13 5.87 -23.54
C THR A 46 -18.87 6.53 -22.98
N ARG A 47 -18.05 7.10 -23.87
CA ARG A 47 -16.86 7.87 -23.46
C ARG A 47 -17.22 9.03 -22.52
N SER A 48 -18.34 9.72 -22.76
CA SER A 48 -18.81 10.83 -21.91
C SER A 48 -19.19 10.36 -20.51
N GLU A 49 -19.85 9.22 -20.38
CA GLU A 49 -20.19 8.64 -19.07
C GLU A 49 -18.95 8.23 -18.29
N ARG A 50 -17.96 7.62 -18.96
CA ARG A 50 -16.66 7.31 -18.33
C ARG A 50 -15.96 8.57 -17.84
N SER A 51 -15.85 9.61 -18.68
CA SER A 51 -15.22 10.88 -18.27
C SER A 51 -15.94 11.52 -17.09
N LYS A 52 -17.28 11.56 -17.10
CA LYS A 52 -18.07 12.08 -15.98
C LYS A 52 -17.87 11.28 -14.70
N PHE A 53 -17.80 9.96 -14.79
CA PHE A 53 -17.54 9.10 -13.64
C PHE A 53 -16.16 9.37 -13.04
N VAL A 54 -15.11 9.43 -13.88
CA VAL A 54 -13.76 9.75 -13.42
C VAL A 54 -13.73 11.12 -12.74
N GLU A 55 -14.27 12.15 -13.40
CA GLU A 55 -14.26 13.53 -12.88
C GLU A 55 -15.01 13.68 -11.56
N LYS A 56 -16.20 13.07 -11.44
CA LYS A 56 -17.10 13.29 -10.30
C LYS A 56 -16.88 12.34 -9.13
N GLU A 57 -16.46 11.11 -9.40
CA GLU A 57 -16.34 10.07 -8.37
C GLU A 57 -14.87 9.78 -8.04
N LEU A 58 -13.99 9.61 -9.04
CA LEU A 58 -12.62 9.16 -8.78
C LEU A 58 -11.67 10.31 -8.44
N THR A 59 -11.72 11.42 -9.17
CA THR A 59 -10.84 12.58 -8.96
C THR A 59 -10.90 13.11 -7.51
N PRO A 60 -12.07 13.27 -6.88
CA PRO A 60 -12.14 13.70 -5.48
C PRO A 60 -11.47 12.71 -4.50
N ILE A 61 -11.55 11.41 -4.77
CA ILE A 61 -10.89 10.37 -3.96
C ILE A 61 -9.38 10.51 -4.08
N PHE A 62 -8.84 10.65 -5.30
CA PHE A 62 -7.41 10.81 -5.50
C PHE A 62 -6.85 12.08 -4.85
N ILE A 63 -7.58 13.19 -4.94
CA ILE A 63 -7.20 14.46 -4.27
C ILE A 63 -7.14 14.25 -2.75
N ARG A 64 -8.11 13.56 -2.16
CA ARG A 64 -8.20 13.34 -0.71
C ARG A 64 -6.99 12.63 -0.11
N VAL A 65 -6.36 11.71 -0.86
CA VAL A 65 -5.18 10.95 -0.39
C VAL A 65 -3.86 11.49 -0.94
N SER A 66 -3.90 12.59 -1.71
CA SER A 66 -2.77 13.06 -2.52
C SER A 66 -1.55 13.54 -1.74
N GLU A 67 -1.68 13.80 -0.43
CA GLU A 67 -0.56 14.23 0.42
C GLU A 67 0.53 13.16 0.52
N THR A 68 0.15 11.88 0.53
CA THR A 68 1.06 10.75 0.71
C THR A 68 0.92 9.69 -0.38
N VAL A 69 -0.11 9.74 -1.21
CA VAL A 69 -0.40 8.75 -2.25
C VAL A 69 -0.34 9.39 -3.63
N ASN A 70 0.54 8.86 -4.48
CA ASN A 70 0.59 9.19 -5.90
C ASN A 70 0.02 8.03 -6.71
N VAL A 71 -1.00 8.28 -7.54
CA VAL A 71 -1.64 7.28 -8.40
C VAL A 71 -1.35 7.61 -9.87
N ARG A 72 -0.93 6.61 -10.63
CA ARG A 72 -0.77 6.68 -12.09
C ARG A 72 -1.54 5.53 -12.72
N LEU A 73 -2.32 5.83 -13.76
CA LEU A 73 -3.16 4.87 -14.48
C LEU A 73 -2.55 4.58 -15.85
N PHE A 74 -2.62 3.34 -16.29
CA PHE A 74 -2.06 2.89 -17.56
C PHE A 74 -2.97 1.89 -18.27
N ASP A 75 -3.05 2.07 -19.58
CA ASP A 75 -3.74 1.18 -20.52
C ASP A 75 -2.81 0.02 -20.92
N SER A 76 -3.33 -1.20 -20.93
CA SER A 76 -2.60 -2.43 -21.25
C SER A 76 -3.35 -3.35 -22.21
N GLU A 77 -4.60 -3.03 -22.56
CA GLU A 77 -5.54 -3.90 -23.27
C GLU A 77 -5.12 -4.32 -24.67
N TYR A 78 -4.22 -3.57 -25.31
CA TYR A 78 -3.64 -3.92 -26.61
C TYR A 78 -2.23 -4.53 -26.49
N PHE A 79 -1.67 -4.61 -25.28
CA PHE A 79 -0.29 -5.02 -25.01
C PHE A 79 -0.18 -6.31 -24.20
N HIS A 80 -1.20 -6.66 -23.41
CA HIS A 80 -1.20 -7.84 -22.56
C HIS A 80 -2.56 -8.54 -22.56
N SER A 81 -2.57 -9.86 -22.65
CA SER A 81 -3.81 -10.63 -22.79
C SER A 81 -4.57 -10.83 -21.48
N SER A 82 -3.88 -10.82 -20.34
CA SER A 82 -4.51 -11.13 -19.04
C SER A 82 -4.99 -9.91 -18.26
N VAL A 83 -4.54 -8.71 -18.65
CA VAL A 83 -4.73 -7.45 -17.91
C VAL A 83 -5.03 -6.33 -18.91
N SER A 84 -6.11 -5.60 -18.73
CA SER A 84 -6.46 -4.45 -19.59
C SER A 84 -5.93 -3.13 -19.04
N ASP A 85 -5.77 -3.01 -17.73
CA ASP A 85 -5.38 -1.77 -17.07
C ASP A 85 -4.49 -2.06 -15.86
N PHE A 86 -3.62 -1.12 -15.49
CA PHE A 86 -2.96 -1.18 -14.19
C PHE A 86 -2.80 0.19 -13.54
N MET A 87 -2.83 0.20 -12.21
CA MET A 87 -2.46 1.36 -11.40
C MET A 87 -1.06 1.16 -10.84
N LEU A 88 -0.21 2.17 -11.00
CA LEU A 88 1.04 2.28 -10.26
C LEU A 88 0.85 3.31 -9.16
N ILE A 89 0.90 2.86 -7.92
CA ILE A 89 0.70 3.67 -6.73
C ILE A 89 2.02 3.78 -5.97
N SER A 90 2.40 4.98 -5.59
CA SER A 90 3.53 5.22 -4.67
C SER A 90 3.05 5.87 -3.39
N THR A 91 3.46 5.38 -2.24
CA THR A 91 3.10 5.99 -0.95
C THR A 91 4.10 5.81 0.16
N THR A 92 4.21 6.81 1.04
CA THR A 92 4.92 6.71 2.32
C THR A 92 4.00 6.29 3.48
N ASN A 93 2.68 6.27 3.27
CA ASN A 93 1.67 5.95 4.28
C ASN A 93 0.69 4.88 3.80
N LEU A 94 0.81 3.66 4.32
CA LEU A 94 -0.09 2.57 3.95
C LEU A 94 -1.53 2.77 4.43
N ASP A 95 -1.78 3.61 5.44
CA ASP A 95 -3.15 3.88 5.88
C ASP A 95 -3.90 4.76 4.89
N ASP A 96 -3.21 5.71 4.24
CA ASP A 96 -3.80 6.52 3.15
C ASP A 96 -4.02 5.68 1.88
N TYR A 97 -3.15 4.70 1.62
CA TYR A 97 -3.42 3.69 0.59
C TYR A 97 -4.63 2.82 0.92
N LYS A 98 -4.79 2.35 2.17
CA LYS A 98 -6.00 1.61 2.58
C LYS A 98 -7.24 2.48 2.41
N LEU A 99 -7.17 3.75 2.80
CA LEU A 99 -8.27 4.71 2.62
C LEU A 99 -8.61 4.87 1.13
N LEU A 100 -7.63 4.99 0.24
CA LEU A 100 -7.85 5.00 -1.21
C LEU A 100 -8.65 3.76 -1.65
N ILE A 101 -8.23 2.57 -1.24
CA ILE A 101 -8.90 1.32 -1.63
C ILE A 101 -10.32 1.26 -1.08
N GLU A 102 -10.55 1.58 0.19
CA GLU A 102 -11.90 1.60 0.78
C GLU A 102 -12.82 2.60 0.06
N LEU A 103 -12.33 3.81 -0.23
CA LEU A 103 -13.11 4.80 -0.98
C LEU A 103 -13.43 4.33 -2.39
N LEU A 104 -12.50 3.64 -3.08
CA LEU A 104 -12.79 3.05 -4.39
C LEU A 104 -13.84 1.94 -4.29
N ARG A 105 -13.82 1.14 -3.21
CA ARG A 105 -14.80 0.06 -2.97
C ARG A 105 -16.22 0.57 -2.80
N ASP A 106 -16.37 1.78 -2.29
CA ASP A 106 -17.67 2.46 -2.17
C ASP A 106 -18.20 3.01 -3.51
N THR A 107 -17.40 2.98 -4.59
CA THR A 107 -17.81 3.42 -5.92
C THR A 107 -18.22 2.26 -6.84
N LYS A 108 -18.67 2.60 -8.05
CA LYS A 108 -18.91 1.63 -9.12
C LYS A 108 -17.64 0.94 -9.62
N VAL A 109 -16.44 1.35 -9.20
CA VAL A 109 -15.21 0.57 -9.48
C VAL A 109 -15.40 -0.87 -8.99
N TYR A 110 -15.95 -1.06 -7.78
CA TYR A 110 -16.22 -2.38 -7.20
C TYR A 110 -17.72 -2.72 -7.09
N GLY A 111 -18.58 -1.75 -6.73
CA GLY A 111 -20.00 -2.00 -6.40
C GLY A 111 -20.88 -2.37 -7.60
N VAL A 112 -20.55 -1.88 -8.79
CA VAL A 112 -21.13 -2.32 -10.09
C VAL A 112 -19.92 -2.57 -10.98
N PRO A 113 -19.20 -3.67 -10.73
CA PRO A 113 -17.74 -3.70 -10.84
C PRO A 113 -17.32 -3.24 -12.22
N TYR A 114 -16.92 -1.98 -12.37
CA TYR A 114 -16.37 -1.46 -13.62
C TYR A 114 -15.01 -2.06 -13.89
N PHE A 115 -14.28 -2.43 -12.83
CA PHE A 115 -13.01 -3.13 -12.91
C PHE A 115 -12.99 -4.33 -11.97
N GLU A 116 -12.36 -5.41 -12.42
CA GLU A 116 -11.98 -6.56 -11.61
C GLU A 116 -10.50 -6.44 -11.26
N VAL A 117 -10.15 -6.45 -9.97
CA VAL A 117 -8.75 -6.54 -9.54
C VAL A 117 -8.24 -7.96 -9.76
N LYS A 118 -7.17 -8.10 -10.55
CA LYS A 118 -6.53 -9.39 -10.86
C LYS A 118 -5.40 -9.73 -9.90
N ASP A 119 -4.63 -8.74 -9.49
CA ASP A 119 -3.52 -8.93 -8.53
C ASP A 119 -3.11 -7.58 -7.90
N ILE A 120 -2.41 -7.65 -6.76
CA ILE A 120 -1.78 -6.52 -6.10
C ILE A 120 -0.35 -6.92 -5.72
N ILE A 121 0.63 -6.26 -6.35
CA ILE A 121 2.05 -6.50 -6.10
C ILE A 121 2.62 -5.30 -5.35
N VAL A 122 3.21 -5.54 -4.18
CA VAL A 122 3.78 -4.50 -3.31
C VAL A 122 5.28 -4.69 -3.19
N GLY A 123 6.04 -3.60 -3.30
CA GLY A 123 7.47 -3.59 -3.08
C GLY A 123 7.99 -2.24 -2.60
N GLN A 124 9.29 -2.16 -2.33
CA GLN A 124 10.00 -0.91 -2.04
C GLN A 124 11.28 -0.90 -2.86
N GLU A 125 11.60 0.25 -3.44
CA GLU A 125 12.75 0.40 -4.34
C GLU A 125 14.07 0.10 -3.61
N ASN A 126 14.89 -0.79 -4.18
CA ASN A 126 16.24 -1.12 -3.71
C ASN A 126 16.34 -1.44 -2.19
N LEU A 127 15.36 -2.14 -1.62
CA LEU A 127 15.36 -2.47 -0.18
C LEU A 127 16.52 -3.40 0.22
N PHE A 128 17.07 -4.16 -0.75
CA PHE A 128 18.24 -5.02 -0.53
C PHE A 128 19.51 -4.22 -0.16
N GLU A 129 19.65 -2.97 -0.63
CA GLU A 129 20.79 -2.10 -0.30
C GLU A 129 20.79 -1.75 1.18
N ASP A 130 19.62 -1.39 1.71
CA ASP A 130 19.42 -1.07 3.12
C ASP A 130 19.73 -2.29 4.02
N PHE A 131 19.44 -3.49 3.52
CA PHE A 131 19.79 -4.73 4.18
C PHE A 131 21.30 -4.98 4.15
N ASN A 132 21.95 -4.79 3.01
CA ASN A 132 23.40 -4.94 2.88
C ASN A 132 24.18 -3.97 3.79
N GLU A 133 23.72 -2.72 3.93
CA GLU A 133 24.32 -1.75 4.85
C GLU A 133 24.19 -2.18 6.32
N LYS A 134 23.13 -2.92 6.69
CA LYS A 134 23.00 -3.49 8.04
C LYS A 134 23.98 -4.62 8.29
N LEU A 135 24.33 -5.41 7.27
CA LEU A 135 25.28 -6.53 7.39
C LEU A 135 26.75 -6.10 7.43
N LYS A 136 27.07 -4.88 6.97
CA LYS A 136 28.43 -4.32 7.06
C LYS A 136 28.81 -3.87 8.48
N LYS A 137 27.86 -3.84 9.42
CA LYS A 137 28.06 -3.46 10.82
C LYS A 137 28.31 -4.68 11.68
#